data_AF-A0A7V1L381-F1
#
_entry.id   AF-A0A7V1L381-F1
#
_cell.length_a   1.000
_cell.length_b   1.000
_cell.length_c   1.000
_cell.angle_alpha   90.00
_cell.angle_beta   90.00
_cell.angle_gamma   90.00
#
_symmetry.space_group_name_H-M   'P 1'
#
loop_
_entity.id
_entity.type
_entity.pdbx_description
1 polymer ?
#
loop_
_entity_poly.entity_id
_entity_poly.type
_entity_poly.pdbx_seq_one_letter_code
_entity_poly.pdbx_strand_id
1 'polypeptide(L)'
;MIYIAFFIGAILSPFLFPWQYTAVLAIISSWRYPFAALAIGIEFDILYMIPHGFFFPVGTVAGVVVTTFMFFAKYIMKTYVRNV
;
A
#
# COMPACT_ATOMS: atom_id res chain seq x y z
N MET A 1 8.71 11.90 12.10
CA MET A 1 9.89 11.40 11.35
C MET A 1 9.79 9.90 11.06
N ILE A 2 9.47 9.05 12.05
CA ILE A 2 9.44 7.59 11.87
C ILE A 2 8.49 7.10 10.76
N TYR A 3 7.30 7.71 10.61
CA TYR A 3 6.34 7.34 9.57
C TYR A 3 6.77 7.66 8.14
N ILE A 4 7.60 8.70 7.97
CA ILE A 4 8.16 9.04 6.66
C ILE A 4 9.22 8.01 6.28
N ALA A 5 10.03 7.56 7.24
CA ALA A 5 10.98 6.47 7.02
C ALA A 5 10.27 5.17 6.62
N PHE A 6 9.14 4.83 7.26
CA PHE A 6 8.32 3.68 6.85
C PHE A 6 7.74 3.83 5.45
N PHE A 7 7.28 5.02 5.07
CA PHE A 7 6.75 5.28 3.72
C PHE A 7 7.84 5.16 2.65
N ILE A 8 9.01 5.78 2.86
CA ILE A 8 10.16 5.68 1.95
C ILE A 8 10.64 4.23 1.88
N GLY A 9 10.74 3.55 3.02
CA GLY A 9 11.11 2.14 3.08
C GLY A 9 10.11 1.25 2.34
N ALA A 10 8.81 1.56 2.41
CA ALA A 10 7.78 0.81 1.70
C ALA A 10 7.86 1.03 0.18
N ILE A 11 8.14 2.24 -0.31
CA ILE A 11 8.37 2.53 -1.74
C ILE A 11 9.64 1.85 -2.27
N LEU A 12 10.70 1.82 -1.46
CA LEU A 12 11.95 1.15 -1.89
C LEU A 12 11.88 -0.37 -1.74
N SER A 13 10.90 -0.89 -0.99
CA SER A 13 10.83 -2.32 -0.67
C SER A 13 10.65 -3.25 -1.87
N PRO A 14 9.88 -2.93 -2.94
CA PRO A 14 9.78 -3.80 -4.12
C PRO A 14 11.13 -4.04 -4.80
N PHE A 15 12.09 -3.12 -4.66
CA PHE A 15 13.42 -3.20 -5.25
C PHE A 15 14.43 -3.95 -4.37
N LEU A 16 14.21 -3.96 -3.05
CA LEU A 16 15.19 -4.42 -2.07
C LEU A 16 14.82 -5.75 -1.41
N PHE A 17 13.53 -6.09 -1.37
CA PHE A 17 13.04 -7.23 -0.62
C PHE A 17 12.10 -8.11 -1.46
N PRO A 18 11.97 -9.40 -1.09
CA PRO A 18 10.93 -10.27 -1.64
C PRO A 18 9.52 -9.72 -1.45
N TRP A 19 8.66 -10.09 -2.38
CA TRP A 19 7.29 -9.62 -2.55
C TRP A 19 6.42 -9.72 -1.28
N GLN A 20 6.67 -10.70 -0.42
CA GLN A 20 5.96 -10.89 0.85
C GLN A 20 6.24 -9.75 1.84
N TYR A 21 7.50 -9.33 1.97
CA TYR A 21 7.89 -8.24 2.87
C TYR A 21 7.37 -6.89 2.37
N THR A 22 7.41 -6.69 1.05
CA THR A 22 6.83 -5.53 0.37
C THR A 22 5.34 -5.38 0.67
N ALA A 23 4.57 -6.48 0.60
CA ALA A 23 3.14 -6.46 0.89
C ALA A 23 2.85 -6.08 2.35
N VAL A 24 3.62 -6.60 3.31
CA VAL A 24 3.48 -6.26 4.73
C VAL A 24 3.80 -4.78 4.99
N LEU A 25 4.90 -4.27 4.41
CA LEU A 25 5.27 -2.86 4.50
C LEU A 25 4.23 -1.93 3.87
N ALA A 26 3.63 -2.34 2.76
CA ALA A 26 2.54 -1.61 2.11
C ALA A 26 1.32 -1.48 3.02
N ILE A 27 0.92 -2.57 3.70
CA ILE A 27 -0.21 -2.55 4.63
C ILE A 27 0.09 -1.64 5.83
N ILE A 28 1.26 -1.79 6.46
CA ILE A 28 1.64 -0.98 7.63
C ILE A 28 1.71 0.51 7.28
N SER A 29 2.33 0.84 6.15
CA SER A 29 2.44 2.25 5.70
C SER A 29 1.09 2.84 5.30
N SER A 30 0.16 2.04 4.76
CA SER A 30 -1.19 2.47 4.36
C SER A 30 -2.02 3.03 5.52
N TRP A 31 -1.76 2.56 6.75
CA TRP A 31 -2.43 3.07 7.94
C TRP A 31 -2.23 4.58 8.10
N ARG A 32 -1.04 5.11 7.82
CA ARG A 32 -0.79 6.57 7.89
C ARG A 32 -0.96 7.25 6.53
N TYR A 33 -0.56 6.59 5.45
CA TYR A 33 -0.60 7.12 4.09
C TYR A 33 -1.37 6.15 3.18
N PRO A 34 -2.71 6.29 3.05
CA PRO A 34 -3.54 5.30 2.36
C PRO A 34 -3.09 5.02 0.93
N PHE A 35 -2.58 6.03 0.22
CA PHE A 35 -2.07 5.92 -1.14
C PHE A 35 -0.77 5.11 -1.27
N ALA A 36 -0.08 4.82 -0.16
CA ALA A 36 1.13 4.00 -0.18
C ALA A 36 0.85 2.60 -0.75
N ALA A 37 -0.26 1.98 -0.34
CA ALA A 37 -0.63 0.65 -0.84
C ALA A 37 -0.87 0.62 -2.35
N LEU A 38 -1.48 1.66 -2.91
CA LEU A 38 -1.69 1.79 -4.35
C LEU A 38 -0.37 1.96 -5.11
N ALA A 39 0.50 2.86 -4.66
CA ALA A 39 1.78 3.10 -5.30
C ALA A 39 2.64 1.82 -5.32
N ILE A 40 2.73 1.13 -4.19
CA ILE A 40 3.49 -0.11 -4.07
C ILE A 40 2.84 -1.24 -4.89
N GLY A 41 1.52 -1.29 -4.96
CA GLY A 41 0.80 -2.25 -5.80
C GLY A 41 1.12 -2.09 -7.29
N ILE A 42 1.23 -0.84 -7.77
CA ILE A 42 1.64 -0.53 -9.14
C ILE A 42 3.10 -0.94 -9.37
N GLU A 43 4.01 -0.56 -8.47
CA GLU A 43 5.43 -0.95 -8.54
C GLU A 43 5.60 -2.47 -8.54
N PHE A 44 4.83 -3.17 -7.70
CA PHE A 44 4.81 -4.62 -7.64
C PHE A 44 4.42 -5.24 -8.98
N ASP A 45 3.35 -4.77 -9.61
CA ASP A 45 2.93 -5.33 -10.89
C ASP A 45 4.00 -5.09 -11.97
N ILE A 46 4.59 -3.89 -11.97
CA ILE A 46 5.66 -3.54 -12.92
C ILE A 46 6.89 -4.44 -12.74
N LEU A 47 7.29 -4.70 -11.50
CA LEU A 47 8.53 -5.42 -11.19
C LEU A 47 8.37 -6.95 -11.18
N TYR A 48 7.22 -7.46 -10.77
CA TYR A 48 7.02 -8.90 -10.54
C TYR A 48 6.03 -9.55 -11.51
N MET A 49 5.01 -8.82 -12.01
CA MET A 49 3.97 -9.42 -12.85
C MET A 49 4.25 -9.28 -14.35
N ILE A 50 4.67 -8.09 -14.80
CA ILE A 50 5.00 -7.84 -16.22
C ILE A 50 6.10 -8.79 -16.73
N PRO A 51 7.23 -9.01 -16.02
CA PRO A 51 8.28 -9.91 -16.50
C PRO A 51 7.86 -11.38 -16.57
N HIS A 52 6.77 -11.75 -15.89
CA HIS A 52 6.25 -13.11 -15.84
C HIS A 52 5.04 -13.34 -16.76
N GLY A 53 4.69 -12.34 -17.59
CA GLY A 53 3.63 -12.46 -18.58
C GLY A 53 2.22 -12.44 -18.00
N PHE A 54 2.06 -12.06 -16.73
CA PHE A 54 0.74 -11.89 -16.13
C PHE A 54 0.13 -10.58 -16.60
N PHE A 55 -0.96 -10.67 -17.36
CA PHE A 55 -1.71 -9.51 -17.85
C PHE A 55 -2.60 -8.86 -16.80
N PHE A 56 -2.87 -9.55 -15.69
CA PHE A 56 -3.76 -9.05 -14.66
C PHE A 56 -2.97 -8.33 -13.55
N PRO A 57 -3.22 -7.03 -13.29
CA PRO A 57 -2.46 -6.25 -12.33
C PRO A 57 -2.94 -6.50 -10.90
N VAL A 58 -2.60 -7.69 -10.36
CA VAL A 58 -3.05 -8.16 -9.04
C VAL A 58 -2.63 -7.18 -7.93
N GLY A 59 -1.38 -6.70 -7.98
CA GLY A 59 -0.82 -5.77 -6.99
C GLY A 59 -1.57 -4.45 -6.97
N THR A 60 -1.86 -3.89 -8.13
CA THR A 60 -2.61 -2.64 -8.29
C THR A 60 -4.02 -2.79 -7.78
N VAL A 61 -4.71 -3.87 -8.15
CA VAL A 61 -6.09 -4.14 -7.67
C VAL A 61 -6.12 -4.28 -6.15
N ALA A 62 -5.19 -5.06 -5.58
CA ALA A 62 -5.07 -5.18 -4.12
C ALA A 62 -4.76 -3.82 -3.46
N GLY A 63 -3.87 -3.03 -4.06
CA GLY A 63 -3.53 -1.68 -3.62
C GLY A 63 -4.75 -0.76 -3.59
N VAL A 64 -5.57 -0.74 -4.64
CA VAL A 64 -6.83 0.02 -4.69
C VAL A 64 -7.77 -0.37 -3.55
N VAL A 65 -7.95 -1.68 -3.32
CA VAL A 65 -8.83 -2.20 -2.26
C VAL A 65 -8.34 -1.75 -0.89
N VAL A 66 -7.05 -1.91 -0.60
CA VAL A 66 -6.45 -1.50 0.69
C VAL A 66 -6.54 0.00 0.88
N THR A 67 -6.18 0.80 -0.13
CA THR A 67 -6.29 2.26 -0.08
C THR A 67 -7.72 2.70 0.22
N THR A 68 -8.70 2.12 -0.48
CA THR A 68 -10.12 2.42 -0.29
C THR A 68 -10.57 2.08 1.14
N PHE A 69 -10.25 0.87 1.60
CA PHE A 69 -10.59 0.44 2.96
C PHE A 69 -9.99 1.37 4.03
N MET A 70 -8.71 1.73 3.90
CA MET A 70 -8.04 2.64 4.83
C MET A 70 -8.61 4.06 4.80
N PHE A 71 -9.06 4.52 3.63
CA PHE A 71 -9.77 5.80 3.51
C PHE A 71 -11.09 5.79 4.28
N PHE A 72 -11.91 4.75 4.10
CA PHE A 72 -13.17 4.60 4.82
C PHE A 72 -12.95 4.44 6.32
N ALA A 73 -12.00 3.62 6.75
CA ALA A 73 -11.65 3.45 8.15
C ALA A 73 -11.29 4.79 8.81
N LYS A 74 -10.46 5.61 8.14
CA LYS A 74 -10.13 6.96 8.64
C LYS A 74 -11.31 7.91 8.66
N TYR A 75 -12.14 7.87 7.62
CA TYR A 75 -13.32 8.72 7.55
C TYR A 75 -14.29 8.41 8.71
N ILE A 76 -14.54 7.12 8.97
CA ILE A 76 -15.40 6.66 10.07
C ILE A 76 -14.78 7.06 11.42
N MET A 77 -13.50 6.77 11.65
CA MET A 77 -12.82 7.14 12.91
C MET A 77 -12.89 8.65 13.17
N LYS A 78 -12.64 9.48 12.14
CA LYS A 78 -12.68 10.94 12.28
C LYS A 78 -14.11 11.44 12.55
N THR A 79 -15.11 10.80 11.95
CA THR A 79 -16.52 11.15 12.15
C THR A 79 -16.99 10.76 13.55
N TYR A 80 -16.62 9.57 14.01
CA TYR A 80 -16.97 9.07 15.35
C TYR A 80 -16.35 9.93 16.45
N VAL A 81 -15.05 10.24 16.35
CA VAL A 81 -14.35 11.09 17.35
C VAL A 81 -14.91 12.51 17.41
N ARG A 82 -15.51 13.03 16.33
CA ARG A 82 -16.10 14.38 16.32
C ARG A 82 -17.47 14.45 17.01
N ASN A 83 -18.18 13.32 17.10
CA ASN A 83 -19.53 13.23 17.65
C ASN A 83 -19.55 12.78 19.12
N VAL A 84 -18.38 12.55 19.72
CA VAL A 84 -18.18 12.27 21.16
C VAL A 84 -17.55 13.50 21.79
#